data_AF-A0A8C0JFE1-F1
#
_entry.id   AF-A0A8C0JFE1-F1
#
_cell.length_a   1.000
_cell.length_b   1.000
_cell.length_c   1.000
_cell.angle_alpha   90.00
_cell.angle_beta   90.00
_cell.angle_gamma   90.00
#
_symmetry.space_group_name_H-M   'P 1'
#
loop_
_entity.id
_entity.type
_entity.pdbx_description
1 polymer ?
#
loop_
_entity_poly.entity_id
_entity_poly.type
_entity_poly.pdbx_seq_one_letter_code
_entity_poly.pdbx_strand_id
1 'polypeptide(L)'
;MHSGVELKRAISASMEAEKPMRRYGAVEETEWKAEGLGRNQLDIISMAETTMMPEEIELEMAKIQRLREVLVRRESELRFMMDDIQLCKDIMNLKQELQNLVAIPEKEKTKMQKQREDELIQKIHKLVQKRDFLVDDAEVERLR
;
A
#
# COMPACT_ATOMS: atom_id res chain seq x y z
N MET A 1 29.64 -4.43 38.22
CA MET A 1 28.99 -3.21 37.71
C MET A 1 29.28 -2.99 36.20
N HIS A 2 29.08 -4.01 35.35
CA HIS A 2 29.43 -3.92 33.91
C HIS A 2 28.25 -4.11 32.94
N SER A 3 27.01 -4.28 33.42
CA SER A 3 25.85 -4.56 32.55
C SER A 3 25.10 -3.30 32.05
N GLY A 4 25.47 -2.11 32.52
CA GLY A 4 24.75 -0.86 32.20
C GLY A 4 25.23 -0.14 30.92
N VAL A 5 26.41 -0.48 30.40
CA VAL A 5 27.00 0.23 29.25
C VAL A 5 26.56 -0.39 27.91
N GLU A 6 26.30 -1.70 27.87
CA GLU A 6 25.88 -2.40 26.66
C GLU A 6 24.42 -2.09 26.28
N LEU A 7 23.54 -1.90 27.26
CA LEU A 7 22.14 -1.57 27.01
C LEU A 7 21.96 -0.17 26.40
N LYS A 8 22.84 0.78 26.75
CA LYS A 8 22.83 2.13 26.16
C LYS A 8 23.38 2.16 24.73
N ARG A 9 24.30 1.25 24.39
CA ARG A 9 24.85 1.14 23.03
C ARG A 9 23.87 0.50 22.06
N ALA A 10 23.04 -0.44 22.53
CA ALA A 10 21.97 -1.06 21.74
C ALA A 10 20.84 -0.07 21.37
N ILE A 11 20.52 0.88 22.25
CA ILE A 11 19.49 1.90 21.99
C ILE A 11 20.01 3.02 21.06
N SER A 12 21.33 3.29 21.06
CA SER A 12 21.92 4.26 20.12
C SER A 12 22.13 3.70 18.72
N ALA A 13 22.21 2.37 18.55
CA ALA A 13 22.35 1.73 17.23
C ALA A 13 21.03 1.67 16.44
N SER A 14 19.87 1.88 17.08
CA SER A 14 18.57 1.96 16.41
C SER A 14 18.24 3.36 15.84
N MET A 15 19.18 4.31 15.91
CA MET A 15 19.03 5.65 15.29
C MET A 15 19.74 5.77 13.94
N GLU A 16 20.19 4.66 13.34
CA GLU A 16 20.64 4.67 11.95
C GLU A 16 19.44 4.58 11.01
N ALA A 17 19.03 5.75 10.52
CA ALA A 17 18.12 5.95 9.41
C ALA A 17 16.84 5.10 9.48
N GLU A 18 15.88 5.52 10.31
CA GLU A 18 14.48 5.35 9.92
C GLU A 18 14.34 5.98 8.53
N LYS A 19 14.41 5.14 7.49
CA LYS A 19 13.79 5.44 6.21
C LYS A 19 12.41 5.94 6.59
N PRO A 20 12.03 7.19 6.26
CA PRO A 20 10.70 7.67 6.60
C PRO A 20 9.74 6.61 6.08
N MET A 21 8.92 6.05 6.97
CA MET A 21 7.88 5.08 6.63
C MET A 21 7.06 5.76 5.54
N ARG A 22 7.37 5.49 4.26
CA ARG A 22 6.70 6.18 3.17
C ARG A 22 5.26 5.73 3.29
N ARG A 23 4.41 6.68 3.67
CA ARG A 23 2.96 6.49 3.68
C ARG A 23 2.61 6.11 2.25
N TYR A 24 2.29 4.84 2.05
CA TYR A 24 1.69 4.38 0.80
C TYR A 24 0.52 5.32 0.47
N GLY A 25 0.54 5.91 -0.72
CA GLY A 25 -0.45 6.92 -1.12
C GLY A 25 -0.23 8.34 -0.58
N ALA A 26 0.99 8.75 -0.20
CA ALA A 26 1.28 10.12 0.20
C ALA A 26 1.08 11.12 -0.96
N VAL A 27 -0.13 11.70 -1.05
CA VAL A 27 -0.55 12.69 -2.07
C VAL A 27 0.37 13.92 -2.11
N GLU A 28 1.04 14.22 -1.00
CA GLU A 28 1.95 15.35 -0.82
C GLU A 28 3.08 15.40 -1.87
N GLU A 29 3.62 14.25 -2.29
CA GLU A 29 4.69 14.20 -3.31
C GLU A 29 4.16 14.34 -4.76
N THR A 30 2.84 14.42 -4.93
CA THR A 30 2.18 14.71 -6.23
C THR A 30 1.57 16.10 -6.28
N GLU A 31 1.75 16.94 -5.25
CA GLU A 31 1.28 18.32 -5.30
C GLU A 31 2.00 19.07 -6.43
N TRP A 32 1.27 19.31 -7.52
CA TRP A 32 1.73 20.20 -8.58
C TRP A 32 1.69 21.63 -8.08
N LYS A 33 2.82 22.13 -7.60
CA LYS A 33 3.04 23.57 -7.43
C LYS A 33 3.34 24.13 -8.81
N ALA A 34 2.32 24.73 -9.43
CA ALA A 34 2.51 25.56 -10.61
C ALA A 34 3.35 26.78 -10.19
N GLU A 35 4.66 26.62 -10.09
CA GLU A 35 5.60 27.73 -9.95
C GLU A 35 5.56 28.52 -11.26
N GLY A 36 4.62 29.47 -11.34
CA GLY A 36 4.47 30.34 -12.49
C GLY A 36 3.09 30.97 -12.66
N LEU A 37 2.03 30.34 -12.17
CA LEU A 37 0.65 30.84 -12.31
C LEU A 37 -0.09 30.63 -11.00
N GLY A 38 -0.37 31.73 -10.29
CA GLY A 38 -1.14 31.69 -9.05
C GLY A 38 -2.50 31.02 -9.26
N ARG A 39 -3.04 30.36 -8.23
CA ARG A 39 -4.35 29.66 -8.24
C ARG A 39 -5.51 30.46 -8.86
N ASN A 40 -5.38 31.78 -8.91
CA ASN A 40 -6.39 32.72 -9.41
C ASN A 40 -6.29 33.00 -10.93
N GLN A 41 -5.24 32.53 -11.61
CA GLN A 41 -4.98 32.82 -13.03
C GLN A 41 -5.43 31.69 -13.97
N LEU A 42 -5.74 30.51 -13.43
CA LEU A 42 -6.28 29.38 -14.20
C LEU A 42 -7.73 29.59 -14.64
N ASP A 43 -8.52 30.38 -13.90
CA ASP A 43 -9.91 30.72 -14.26
C ASP A 43 -10.03 31.87 -15.26
N ILE A 44 -8.94 32.60 -15.53
CA ILE A 44 -8.89 33.72 -16.49
C ILE A 44 -7.65 33.57 -17.37
N ILE A 45 -7.59 32.51 -18.17
CA ILE A 45 -6.55 32.39 -19.21
C ILE A 45 -7.01 33.21 -20.42
N SER A 46 -6.61 34.49 -20.44
CA SER A 46 -6.59 35.27 -21.67
C SER A 46 -5.52 34.67 -22.59
N MET A 47 -5.94 33.90 -23.59
CA MET A 47 -5.06 33.28 -24.60
C MET A 47 -4.33 34.29 -25.51
N ALA A 48 -4.49 35.59 -25.26
CA ALA A 48 -4.05 36.66 -26.15
C ALA A 48 -2.54 36.97 -26.07
N GLU A 49 -1.83 36.60 -24.99
CA GLU A 49 -0.45 37.06 -24.76
C GLU A 49 0.57 35.96 -24.36
N THR A 50 0.24 34.68 -24.44
CA THR A 50 1.18 33.61 -24.04
C THR A 50 1.57 32.75 -25.25
N THR A 51 2.46 33.26 -26.09
CA THR A 51 3.14 32.42 -27.08
C THR A 51 4.31 31.75 -26.36
N MET A 52 4.08 30.59 -25.76
CA MET A 52 5.19 29.79 -25.20
C MET A 52 6.15 29.42 -26.33
N MET A 53 7.45 29.52 -26.06
CA MET A 53 8.47 29.06 -27.01
C MET A 53 8.40 27.53 -27.12
N PRO A 54 8.69 26.93 -28.30
CA PRO A 54 8.67 25.48 -28.48
C PRO A 54 9.46 24.72 -27.40
N GLU A 55 10.60 25.25 -26.97
CA GLU A 55 11.45 24.67 -25.93
C GLU A 55 10.76 24.65 -24.55
N GLU A 56 9.96 25.67 -24.24
CA GLU A 56 9.19 25.74 -22.98
C GLU A 56 8.06 24.69 -22.98
N ILE A 57 7.44 24.47 -24.14
CA ILE A 57 6.42 23.43 -24.34
C ILE A 57 7.05 22.05 -24.14
N GLU A 58 8.22 21.79 -24.73
CA GLU A 58 8.94 20.53 -24.56
C GLU A 58 9.31 20.26 -23.09
N LEU A 59 9.75 21.30 -22.38
CA LEU A 59 10.06 21.20 -20.95
C LEU A 59 8.83 20.84 -20.11
N GLU A 60 7.69 21.50 -20.35
CA GLU A 60 6.43 21.17 -19.67
C GLU A 60 5.93 19.77 -20.01
N MET A 61 6.04 19.34 -21.27
CA MET A 61 5.71 17.98 -21.68
C MET A 61 6.56 16.94 -20.93
N ALA A 62 7.86 17.18 -20.76
CA ALA A 62 8.73 16.31 -19.97
C ALA A 62 8.37 16.29 -18.48
N LYS A 63 7.85 17.39 -17.91
CA LYS A 63 7.30 17.41 -16.55
C LYS A 63 6.02 16.58 -16.46
N ILE A 64 5.10 16.72 -17.42
CA ILE A 64 3.85 15.95 -17.48
C ILE A 64 4.13 14.45 -17.59
N GLN A 65 5.09 14.04 -18.42
CA GLN A 65 5.47 12.64 -18.58
C GLN A 65 6.00 12.04 -17.27
N ARG A 66 6.90 12.76 -16.58
CA ARG A 66 7.42 12.35 -15.26
C ARG A 66 6.31 12.23 -14.23
N LEU A 67 5.39 13.20 -14.17
CA LEU A 67 4.25 13.14 -13.25
C LEU A 67 3.36 11.93 -13.55
N ARG A 68 3.05 11.66 -14.82
CA ARG A 68 2.26 10.50 -15.24
C ARG A 68 2.89 9.19 -14.76
N GLU A 69 4.20 9.04 -14.92
CA GLU A 69 4.91 7.84 -14.45
C GLU A 69 4.84 7.65 -12.93
N VAL A 70 4.94 8.74 -12.15
CA VAL A 70 4.77 8.69 -10.69
C VAL A 70 3.33 8.28 -10.32
N LEU A 71 2.33 8.83 -11.01
CA LEU A 71 0.93 8.50 -10.76
C LEU A 71 0.61 7.04 -11.10
N VAL A 72 1.12 6.50 -12.20
CA VAL A 72 0.89 5.10 -12.60
C VAL A 72 1.50 4.12 -11.58
N ARG A 73 2.68 4.43 -11.01
CA ARG A 73 3.27 3.63 -9.94
C ARG A 73 2.41 3.66 -8.68
N ARG A 74 1.98 4.85 -8.25
CA ARG A 74 1.08 5.04 -7.10
C ARG A 74 -0.26 4.34 -7.26
N GLU A 75 -0.85 4.38 -8.45
CA GLU A 75 -2.06 3.64 -8.75
C GLU A 75 -1.85 2.13 -8.59
N SER A 76 -0.72 1.62 -9.06
CA SER A 76 -0.36 0.21 -8.92
C SER A 76 -0.17 -0.19 -7.45
N GLU A 77 0.53 0.64 -6.67
CA GLU A 77 0.63 0.50 -5.21
C GLU A 77 -0.74 0.45 -4.52
N LEU A 78 -1.65 1.35 -4.89
CA LEU A 78 -3.01 1.41 -4.35
C LEU A 78 -3.81 0.15 -4.70
N ARG A 79 -3.62 -0.42 -5.91
CA ARG A 79 -4.26 -1.67 -6.32
C ARG A 79 -3.79 -2.85 -5.46
N PHE A 80 -2.47 -2.97 -5.22
CA PHE A 80 -1.95 -4.00 -4.30
C PHE A 80 -2.55 -3.88 -2.90
N MET A 81 -2.65 -2.67 -2.34
CA MET A 81 -3.27 -2.47 -1.03
C MET A 81 -4.77 -2.81 -1.02
N MET A 82 -5.50 -2.46 -2.07
CA MET A 82 -6.93 -2.77 -2.17
C MET A 82 -7.16 -4.28 -2.20
N ASP A 83 -6.33 -5.01 -2.95
CA ASP A 83 -6.38 -6.48 -3.01
C ASP A 83 -6.01 -7.12 -1.66
N ASP A 84 -4.98 -6.64 -0.95
CA ASP A 84 -4.62 -7.14 0.38
C ASP A 84 -5.73 -6.90 1.40
N ILE A 85 -6.37 -5.72 1.37
CA ILE A 85 -7.52 -5.40 2.23
C ILE A 85 -8.67 -6.36 1.97
N GLN A 86 -8.96 -6.68 0.70
CA GLN A 86 -10.04 -7.61 0.37
C GLN A 86 -9.73 -9.03 0.83
N LEU A 87 -8.50 -9.51 0.62
CA LEU A 87 -8.06 -10.81 1.14
C LEU A 87 -8.15 -10.86 2.67
N CYS A 88 -7.74 -9.81 3.36
CA CYS A 88 -7.86 -9.71 4.81
C CYS A 88 -9.31 -9.79 5.29
N LYS A 89 -10.24 -9.09 4.62
CA LYS A 89 -11.68 -9.17 4.94
C LYS A 89 -12.21 -10.59 4.77
N ASP A 90 -11.89 -11.24 3.65
CA ASP A 90 -12.36 -12.60 3.37
C ASP A 90 -11.80 -13.60 4.39
N ILE A 91 -10.50 -13.49 4.72
CA ILE A 91 -9.86 -14.31 5.77
C ILE A 91 -10.51 -14.07 7.13
N MET A 92 -10.78 -12.81 7.50
CA MET A 92 -11.43 -12.48 8.78
C MET A 92 -12.83 -13.08 8.87
N ASN A 93 -13.63 -13.01 7.80
CA ASN A 93 -14.97 -13.60 7.77
C ASN A 93 -14.93 -15.12 7.94
N LEU A 94 -14.04 -15.80 7.21
CA LEU A 94 -13.86 -17.26 7.34
C LEU A 94 -13.34 -17.65 8.73
N LYS A 95 -12.41 -16.87 9.29
CA LYS A 95 -11.88 -17.10 10.64
C LYS A 95 -12.99 -16.95 11.68
N GLN A 96 -13.88 -15.98 11.52
CA GLN A 96 -15.02 -15.79 12.42
C GLN A 96 -15.99 -16.98 12.34
N GLU A 97 -16.30 -17.48 11.13
CA GLU A 97 -17.12 -18.69 10.95
C GLU A 97 -16.45 -19.91 11.60
N LEU A 98 -15.14 -20.08 11.40
CA LEU A 98 -14.36 -21.17 11.99
C LEU A 98 -14.36 -21.10 13.52
N GLN A 99 -14.18 -19.91 14.11
CA GLN A 99 -14.23 -19.71 15.56
C GLN A 99 -15.56 -20.15 16.16
N ASN A 100 -16.67 -19.91 15.46
CA ASN A 100 -17.99 -20.33 15.92
C ASN A 100 -18.11 -21.87 15.98
N LEU A 101 -17.50 -22.58 15.02
CA LEU A 101 -17.47 -24.05 15.02
C LEU A 101 -16.52 -24.60 16.09
N VAL A 102 -15.33 -24.02 16.22
CA VAL A 102 -14.31 -24.42 17.21
C VAL A 102 -14.81 -24.23 18.64
N ALA A 103 -15.70 -23.26 18.89
CA ALA A 103 -16.32 -23.04 20.19
C ALA A 103 -17.23 -24.19 20.64
N ILE A 104 -17.70 -25.05 19.72
CA ILE A 104 -18.52 -26.21 20.05
C ILE A 104 -17.61 -27.34 20.55
N PRO A 105 -17.89 -27.95 21.72
CA PRO A 105 -17.11 -29.09 22.21
C PRO A 105 -17.09 -30.25 21.21
N GLU A 106 -15.94 -30.91 21.06
CA GLU A 106 -15.72 -31.96 20.04
C GLU A 106 -16.69 -33.15 20.14
N LYS A 107 -17.19 -33.42 21.36
CA LYS A 107 -18.19 -34.48 21.63
C LYS A 107 -19.59 -34.12 21.13
N GLU A 108 -19.87 -32.84 20.96
CA GLU A 108 -21.17 -32.30 20.55
C GLU A 108 -21.20 -31.93 19.05
N LYS A 109 -20.03 -31.92 18.39
CA LYS A 109 -19.94 -31.67 16.96
C LYS A 109 -20.49 -32.82 16.12
N THR A 110 -21.38 -32.47 15.21
CA THR A 110 -21.84 -33.34 14.13
C THR A 110 -20.74 -33.58 13.10
N LYS A 111 -20.85 -34.67 12.33
CA LYS A 111 -19.93 -34.97 11.22
C LYS A 111 -19.87 -33.82 10.18
N MET A 112 -21.01 -33.19 9.91
CA MET A 112 -21.09 -32.04 9.00
C MET A 112 -20.31 -30.83 9.52
N GLN A 113 -20.38 -30.55 10.83
CA GLN A 113 -19.62 -29.44 11.43
C GLN A 113 -18.11 -29.69 11.34
N LYS A 114 -17.65 -30.92 11.57
CA LYS A 114 -16.22 -31.29 11.43
C LYS A 114 -15.74 -31.12 9.99
N GLN A 115 -16.52 -31.61 9.02
CA GLN A 115 -16.21 -31.42 7.59
C GLN A 115 -16.16 -29.93 7.21
N ARG A 116 -17.10 -29.13 7.73
CA ARG A 116 -17.12 -27.69 7.48
C ARG A 116 -15.91 -26.98 8.08
N GLU A 117 -15.48 -27.40 9.27
CA GLU A 117 -14.24 -26.92 9.91
C GLU A 117 -13.02 -27.15 9.00
N ASP A 118 -12.86 -28.37 8.49
CA ASP A 118 -11.78 -28.73 7.57
C ASP A 118 -11.83 -27.90 6.28
N GLU A 119 -13.02 -27.71 5.70
CA GLU A 119 -13.21 -26.86 4.52
C GLU A 119 -12.79 -25.40 4.78
N LEU A 120 -13.17 -24.84 5.93
CA LEU A 120 -12.83 -23.46 6.29
C LEU A 120 -11.33 -23.30 6.47
N ILE A 121 -10.68 -24.24 7.15
CA ILE A 121 -9.22 -24.25 7.31
C ILE A 121 -8.52 -24.28 5.94
N GLN A 122 -8.96 -25.14 5.02
CA GLN A 122 -8.40 -25.21 3.68
C GLN A 122 -8.60 -23.91 2.89
N LYS A 123 -9.77 -23.28 2.99
CA LYS A 123 -10.04 -21.98 2.33
C LYS A 123 -9.18 -20.86 2.89
N ILE A 124 -9.07 -20.77 4.22
CA ILE A 124 -8.20 -19.79 4.88
C ILE A 124 -6.76 -19.97 4.43
N HIS A 125 -6.24 -21.20 4.42
CA HIS A 125 -4.88 -21.49 3.98
C HIS A 125 -4.63 -21.03 2.54
N LYS A 126 -5.55 -21.31 1.61
CA LYS A 126 -5.44 -20.85 0.21
C LYS A 126 -5.44 -19.33 0.08
N LEU A 127 -6.25 -18.61 0.87
CA LEU A 127 -6.26 -17.15 0.85
C LEU A 127 -4.99 -16.55 1.45
N VAL A 128 -4.46 -17.15 2.51
CA VAL A 128 -3.16 -16.76 3.08
C VAL A 128 -2.06 -16.94 2.05
N GLN A 129 -1.99 -18.09 1.37
CA GLN A 129 -1.02 -18.31 0.29
C GLN A 129 -1.17 -17.27 -0.83
N LYS A 130 -2.40 -16.95 -1.25
CA LYS A 130 -2.65 -15.92 -2.25
C LYS A 130 -2.14 -14.55 -1.80
N ARG A 131 -2.31 -14.22 -0.52
CA ARG A 131 -1.80 -12.99 0.07
C ARG A 131 -0.27 -12.97 0.12
N ASP A 132 0.36 -14.09 0.44
CA ASP A 132 1.83 -14.19 0.42
C ASP A 132 2.38 -13.89 -0.98
N PHE A 133 1.77 -14.47 -2.03
CA PHE A 133 2.13 -14.14 -3.42
C PHE A 133 1.89 -12.66 -3.78
N LEU A 134 0.81 -12.07 -3.30
CA LEU A 134 0.53 -10.64 -3.52
C LEU A 134 1.62 -9.75 -2.90
N VAL A 135 2.13 -10.12 -1.72
CA VAL A 135 3.23 -9.41 -1.06
C VAL A 135 4.52 -9.54 -1.86
N ASP A 136 4.83 -10.74 -2.36
CA ASP A 136 6.00 -10.97 -3.21
C ASP A 136 5.92 -10.15 -4.51
N ASP A 137 4.76 -10.14 -5.18
CA ASP A 137 4.54 -9.36 -6.40
C ASP A 137 4.67 -7.85 -6.16
N ALA A 138 4.12 -7.36 -5.04
CA ALA A 138 4.23 -5.95 -4.65
C ALA A 138 5.69 -5.55 -4.37
N GLU A 139 6.48 -6.43 -3.75
CA GLU A 139 7.90 -6.19 -3.48
C GLU A 139 8.72 -6.17 -4.77
N VAL A 140 8.41 -7.06 -5.74
CA VAL A 140 9.03 -7.04 -7.07
C VAL A 140 8.73 -5.73 -7.80
N GLU A 141 7.46 -5.28 -7.78
CA GLU A 141 7.08 -4.01 -8.43
C GLU A 141 7.73 -2.81 -7.74
N ARG A 142 7.90 -2.84 -6.42
CA ARG A 142 8.59 -1.78 -5.66
C ARG A 142 10.08 -1.64 -6.04
N LEU A 143 10.71 -2.72 -6.49
CA LEU A 143 12.13 -2.73 -6.88
C LEU A 143 12.37 -2.32 -8.35
N ARG A 144 11.32 -2.11 -9.14
CA ARG A 144 11.38 -1.70 -10.56
C ARG A 144 11.25 -0.19 -10.74
#